data_AF-A0A1Q3LGK5-F1
#
_entry.id   AF-A0A1Q3LGK5-F1
#
_cell.length_a   1.000
_cell.length_b   1.000
_cell.length_c   1.000
_cell.angle_alpha   90.00
_cell.angle_beta   90.00
_cell.angle_gamma   90.00
#
_symmetry.space_group_name_H-M   'P 1'
#
loop_
_entity.id
_entity.type
_entity.pdbx_description
1 polymer ?
#
loop_
_entity_poly.entity_id
_entity_poly.type
_entity_poly.pdbx_seq_one_letter_code
_entity_poly.pdbx_strand_id
1 'polypeptide(L)'
;MSNDTLDALLAGGGKTAKFEKIGDSYTGIVTSAETRQATNFDTGKPEFWDDGNPKKQAVINIQTTERLDEDDDGVRAIYINAWGEKIKALREASRLAKGAPAVGDTFTATYIGDGPKPQKGFAPKLFKYEIVKGSPVDALLGGGAEAKAPDAFPAALNDAQKAQAAQLIALGLDDAKIATVVDGADPVAIAQLRLQQAAVGAGKGF
;
A
#
# COMPACT_ATOMS: atom_id res chain seq x y z
N MET A 1 -2.77 25.40 19.62
CA MET A 1 -3.38 24.51 20.62
C MET A 1 -3.86 23.30 19.84
N SER A 2 -3.26 22.15 20.13
CA SER A 2 -3.23 20.95 19.29
C SER A 2 -4.60 20.26 19.20
N ASN A 3 -5.11 20.10 17.98
CA ASN A 3 -6.23 19.18 17.70
C ASN A 3 -5.73 17.78 17.25
N ASP A 4 -4.43 17.63 16.98
CA ASP A 4 -3.83 16.38 16.47
C ASP A 4 -3.92 15.18 17.44
N THR A 5 -4.18 15.40 18.72
CA THR A 5 -4.17 14.32 19.73
C THR A 5 -5.52 13.63 19.92
N LEU A 6 -6.63 14.30 19.61
CA LEU A 6 -7.97 13.72 19.77
C LEU A 6 -8.36 12.93 18.53
N ASP A 7 -8.10 13.47 17.33
CA ASP A 7 -8.29 12.73 16.07
C ASP A 7 -7.41 11.48 16.00
N ALA A 8 -6.15 11.55 16.43
CA ALA A 8 -5.28 10.37 16.50
C ALA A 8 -5.75 9.31 17.53
N LEU A 9 -6.47 9.74 18.59
CA LEU A 9 -7.03 8.85 19.60
C LEU A 9 -8.35 8.21 19.13
N LEU A 10 -9.18 8.95 18.38
CA LEU A 10 -10.47 8.50 17.85
C LEU A 10 -10.39 7.78 16.50
N ALA A 11 -9.34 8.03 15.70
CA ALA A 11 -9.16 7.39 14.40
C ALA A 11 -8.99 5.87 14.50
N GLY A 12 -8.60 5.36 15.67
CA GLY A 12 -8.20 3.96 15.80
C GLY A 12 -6.91 3.70 15.01
N GLY A 13 -5.99 2.90 15.55
CA GLY A 13 -4.87 2.46 14.73
C GLY A 13 -5.42 1.64 13.56
N GLY A 14 -5.21 2.08 12.32
CA GLY A 14 -5.70 1.38 11.12
C GLY A 14 -5.38 -0.11 11.16
N LYS A 15 -6.21 -0.94 10.52
CA LYS A 15 -6.15 -2.40 10.69
C LYS A 15 -4.73 -2.93 10.44
N THR A 16 -4.24 -3.82 11.29
CA THR A 16 -2.89 -4.40 11.13
C THR A 16 -2.76 -5.10 9.78
N ALA A 17 -1.69 -4.81 9.03
CA ALA A 17 -1.38 -5.52 7.79
C ALA A 17 -1.16 -7.02 8.05
N LYS A 18 -1.96 -7.88 7.41
CA LYS A 18 -1.88 -9.34 7.53
C LYS A 18 -1.16 -9.94 6.33
N PHE A 19 -0.02 -10.56 6.57
CA PHE A 19 0.77 -11.26 5.55
C PHE A 19 0.66 -12.76 5.78
N GLU A 20 -0.15 -13.46 5.00
CA GLU A 20 -0.44 -14.88 5.14
C GLU A 20 0.48 -15.74 4.27
N LYS A 21 0.76 -15.30 3.04
CA LYS A 21 1.50 -16.06 2.03
C LYS A 21 2.74 -15.31 1.57
N ILE A 22 3.81 -16.05 1.29
CA ILE A 22 5.00 -15.48 0.67
C ILE A 22 4.58 -14.82 -0.64
N GLY A 23 4.97 -13.56 -0.83
CA GLY A 23 4.53 -12.71 -1.94
C GLY A 23 3.45 -11.69 -1.56
N ASP A 24 2.77 -11.86 -0.42
CA ASP A 24 1.79 -10.87 0.06
C ASP A 24 2.46 -9.52 0.23
N SER A 25 1.83 -8.48 -0.31
CA SER A 25 2.36 -7.13 -0.33
C SER A 25 1.27 -6.12 0.01
N TYR A 26 1.63 -5.11 0.79
CA TYR A 26 0.80 -3.91 0.95
C TYR A 26 1.60 -2.70 0.48
N THR A 27 0.97 -1.91 -0.38
CA THR A 27 1.53 -0.67 -0.91
C THR A 27 0.55 0.45 -0.62
N GLY A 28 1.07 1.60 -0.18
CA GLY A 28 0.22 2.75 0.10
C GLY A 28 1.01 4.01 0.40
N ILE A 29 0.28 5.10 0.55
CA ILE A 29 0.85 6.39 0.96
C ILE A 29 0.98 6.42 2.47
N VAL A 30 2.15 6.75 2.99
CA VAL A 30 2.37 6.88 4.43
C VAL A 30 1.52 8.03 4.97
N THR A 31 0.60 7.71 5.88
CA THR A 31 -0.22 8.69 6.60
C THR A 31 0.39 9.06 7.94
N SER A 32 1.11 8.13 8.57
CA SER A 32 1.92 8.40 9.75
C SER A 32 3.08 7.42 9.90
N ALA A 33 4.21 7.88 10.44
CA ALA A 33 5.34 7.04 10.80
C ALA A 33 5.86 7.45 12.18
N GLU A 34 5.73 6.57 13.17
CA GLU A 34 6.11 6.86 14.56
C GLU A 34 6.88 5.71 15.20
N THR A 35 7.61 6.02 16.28
CA THR A 35 8.26 5.01 17.11
C THR A 35 7.58 4.97 18.47
N ARG A 36 7.11 3.79 18.89
CA ARG A 36 6.48 3.56 20.18
C ARG A 36 7.07 2.37 20.90
N GLN A 37 6.68 2.15 22.15
CA GLN A 37 7.02 0.93 22.87
C GLN A 37 6.25 -0.26 22.26
N ALA A 38 6.96 -1.37 22.03
CA ALA A 38 6.35 -2.61 21.57
C ALA A 38 5.47 -3.20 22.68
N THR A 39 4.36 -3.82 22.29
CA THR A 39 3.50 -4.58 23.18
C THR A 39 3.51 -6.05 22.77
N ASN A 40 3.40 -6.92 23.76
CA ASN A 40 3.26 -8.35 23.54
C ASN A 40 1.89 -8.63 22.90
N PHE A 41 1.89 -9.36 21.79
CA PHE A 41 0.68 -9.60 20.99
C PHE A 41 -0.39 -10.38 21.75
N ASP A 42 0.00 -11.36 22.57
CA ASP A 42 -0.94 -12.23 23.29
C ASP A 42 -1.55 -11.55 24.52
N THR A 43 -0.77 -10.70 25.21
CA THR A 43 -1.14 -10.13 26.51
C THR A 43 -1.45 -8.63 26.46
N GLY A 44 -1.12 -7.94 25.37
CA GLY A 44 -1.24 -6.49 25.22
C GLY A 44 -0.30 -5.66 26.10
N LYS A 45 0.57 -6.31 26.90
CA LYS A 45 1.44 -5.63 27.86
C LYS A 45 2.68 -5.04 27.19
N PRO A 46 3.22 -3.90 27.66
CA PRO A 46 4.47 -3.35 27.15
C PRO A 46 5.63 -4.35 27.29
N GLU A 47 6.47 -4.46 26.26
CA GLU A 47 7.66 -5.29 26.28
C GLU A 47 8.88 -4.51 26.76
N PHE A 48 9.71 -5.21 27.55
CA PHE A 48 10.99 -4.74 28.05
C PHE A 48 12.08 -5.77 27.72
N TRP A 49 13.31 -5.29 27.58
CA TRP A 49 14.51 -6.13 27.58
C TRP A 49 14.81 -6.62 29.00
N ASP A 50 15.70 -7.60 29.13
CA ASP A 50 16.09 -8.17 30.43
C ASP A 50 16.76 -7.13 31.36
N ASP A 51 17.30 -6.06 30.78
CA ASP A 51 17.89 -4.91 31.49
C ASP A 51 16.85 -3.86 31.95
N GLY A 52 15.57 -4.07 31.65
CA GLY A 52 14.48 -3.15 31.99
C GLY A 52 14.23 -2.03 30.98
N ASN A 53 15.01 -1.92 29.90
CA ASN A 53 14.78 -0.91 28.87
C ASN A 53 13.56 -1.28 27.99
N PRO A 54 12.72 -0.30 27.58
CA PRO A 54 11.56 -0.58 26.75
C PRO A 54 11.99 -1.04 25.34
N LYS A 55 11.39 -2.14 24.87
CA LYS A 55 11.54 -2.56 23.48
C LYS A 55 10.78 -1.57 22.58
N LYS A 56 11.43 -1.04 21.55
CA LYS A 56 10.83 -0.05 20.63
C LYS A 56 10.40 -0.69 19.31
N GLN A 57 9.34 -0.17 18.71
CA GLN A 57 8.80 -0.59 17.43
C GLN A 57 8.40 0.64 16.63
N ALA A 58 8.70 0.63 15.33
CA ALA A 58 8.16 1.60 14.39
C ALA A 58 6.78 1.14 13.90
N VAL A 59 5.83 2.07 13.86
CA VAL A 59 4.49 1.88 13.31
C VAL A 59 4.38 2.80 12.11
N ILE A 60 4.23 2.19 10.94
CA ILE A 60 4.02 2.91 9.68
C ILE A 60 2.59 2.64 9.25
N ASN A 61 1.76 3.67 9.27
CA ASN A 61 0.41 3.59 8.74
C ASN A 61 0.45 4.01 7.28
N ILE A 62 -0.07 3.15 6.41
CA ILE A 62 -0.21 3.43 4.99
C ILE A 62 -1.68 3.46 4.59
N GLN A 63 -2.07 4.46 3.81
CA GLN A 63 -3.33 4.45 3.09
C GLN A 63 -3.17 3.53 1.89
N THR A 64 -3.82 2.38 1.95
CA THR A 64 -3.91 1.44 0.83
C THR A 64 -5.12 1.77 -0.03
N THR A 65 -5.06 1.37 -1.29
CA THR A 65 -6.20 1.43 -2.23
C THR A 65 -7.17 0.26 -2.04
N GLU A 66 -6.82 -0.71 -1.20
CA GLU A 66 -7.58 -1.95 -0.97
C GLU A 66 -8.34 -1.88 0.35
N ARG A 67 -9.65 -1.64 0.29
CA ARG A 67 -10.56 -1.81 1.44
C ARG A 67 -11.05 -3.25 1.51
N LEU A 68 -10.97 -3.86 2.69
CA LEU A 68 -11.45 -5.23 2.92
C LEU A 68 -12.95 -5.28 3.24
N ASP A 69 -13.52 -4.21 3.81
CA ASP A 69 -14.93 -4.10 4.20
C ASP A 69 -15.38 -2.62 4.28
N GLU A 70 -16.69 -2.35 4.43
CA GLU A 70 -17.25 -0.99 4.54
C GLU A 70 -16.77 -0.23 5.79
N ASP A 71 -16.34 -0.95 6.83
CA ASP A 71 -15.75 -0.39 8.06
C ASP A 71 -14.22 -0.29 7.99
N ASP A 72 -13.64 -0.57 6.83
CA ASP A 72 -12.22 -0.49 6.59
C ASP A 72 -11.85 0.89 6.06
N ASP A 73 -11.22 1.68 6.92
CA ASP A 73 -10.64 2.98 6.59
C ASP A 73 -9.59 2.90 5.45
N GLY A 74 -9.19 1.69 5.06
CA GLY A 74 -8.18 1.43 4.04
C GLY A 74 -6.77 1.71 4.56
N VAL A 75 -6.63 2.02 5.85
CA VAL A 75 -5.35 2.25 6.51
C VAL A 75 -4.82 0.91 7.00
N ARG A 76 -3.52 0.69 6.76
CA ARG A 76 -2.81 -0.49 7.25
C ARG A 76 -1.66 -0.09 8.15
N ALA A 77 -1.68 -0.59 9.38
CA ALA A 77 -0.56 -0.45 10.29
C ALA A 77 0.48 -1.55 10.02
N ILE A 78 1.69 -1.13 9.66
CA ILE A 78 2.86 -1.99 9.46
C ILE A 78 3.80 -1.83 10.65
N TYR A 79 3.98 -2.94 11.36
CA TYR A 79 4.73 -3.02 12.60
C TYR A 79 6.15 -3.56 12.39
N ILE A 80 7.14 -2.72 12.68
CA ILE A 80 8.56 -3.00 12.47
C ILE A 80 9.30 -2.88 13.80
N ASN A 81 9.56 -4.01 14.44
CA ASN A 81 10.32 -4.06 15.69
C ASN A 81 11.71 -3.44 15.47
N ALA A 82 12.21 -2.65 16.41
CA ALA A 82 13.55 -2.03 16.33
C ALA A 82 14.70 -3.05 16.52
N TRP A 83 14.39 -4.35 16.47
CA TRP A 83 15.32 -5.47 16.55
C TRP A 83 14.98 -6.52 15.49
N GLY A 84 15.96 -7.37 15.16
CA GLY A 84 15.79 -8.47 14.20
C GLY A 84 15.81 -8.05 12.72
N GLU A 85 15.25 -8.89 11.85
CA GLU A 85 15.39 -8.76 10.39
C GLU A 85 14.53 -7.62 9.81
N LYS A 86 13.36 -7.33 10.40
CA LYS A 86 12.48 -6.25 9.94
C LYS A 86 13.17 -4.89 9.97
N ILE A 87 13.86 -4.53 11.06
CA ILE A 87 14.56 -3.23 11.11
C ILE A 87 15.76 -3.19 10.15
N LYS A 88 16.41 -4.33 9.87
CA LYS A 88 17.49 -4.39 8.88
C LYS A 88 16.97 -4.08 7.48
N ALA A 89 15.86 -4.72 7.09
CA ALA A 89 15.18 -4.44 5.82
C ALA A 89 14.72 -2.98 5.73
N LEU A 90 14.20 -2.40 6.82
CA LEU A 90 13.76 -1.00 6.81
C LEU A 90 14.95 -0.04 6.65
N ARG A 91 16.08 -0.33 7.31
CA ARG A 91 17.32 0.46 7.17
C ARG A 91 17.85 0.40 5.75
N GLU A 92 17.80 -0.77 5.11
CA GLU A 92 18.20 -0.94 3.71
C GLU A 92 17.30 -0.12 2.78
N ALA A 93 15.98 -0.23 2.92
CA ALA A 93 15.02 0.57 2.15
C ALA A 93 15.26 2.07 2.35
N SER A 94 15.49 2.50 3.60
CA SER A 94 15.76 3.90 3.93
C SER A 94 17.06 4.40 3.31
N ARG A 95 18.08 3.54 3.25
CA ARG A 95 19.36 3.85 2.58
C ARG A 95 19.17 4.04 1.07
N LEU A 96 18.39 3.17 0.44
CA LEU A 96 18.09 3.25 -1.00
C LEU A 96 17.27 4.50 -1.34
N ALA A 97 16.29 4.83 -0.50
CA ALA A 97 15.45 6.01 -0.64
C ALA A 97 16.07 7.31 -0.10
N LYS A 98 17.29 7.23 0.46
CA LYS A 98 18.02 8.35 1.08
C LYS A 98 17.23 9.06 2.20
N GLY A 99 16.44 8.30 2.96
CA GLY A 99 15.69 8.80 4.11
C GLY A 99 14.71 7.77 4.66
N ALA A 100 14.30 7.95 5.93
CA ALA A 100 13.24 7.15 6.54
C ALA A 100 11.88 7.44 5.88
N PRO A 101 10.90 6.51 5.93
CA PRO A 101 9.54 6.77 5.47
C PRO A 101 8.95 7.99 6.18
N ALA A 102 8.38 8.92 5.42
CA ALA A 102 7.73 10.11 5.91
C ALA A 102 6.31 10.22 5.31
N VAL A 103 5.46 11.04 5.93
CA VAL A 103 4.11 11.30 5.43
C VAL A 103 4.17 11.76 3.97
N GLY A 104 3.34 11.15 3.12
CA GLY A 104 3.31 11.40 1.69
C GLY A 104 4.25 10.54 0.84
N ASP A 105 5.16 9.77 1.46
CA ASP A 105 5.95 8.77 0.73
C ASP A 105 5.08 7.56 0.36
N THR A 106 5.39 6.91 -0.77
CA THR A 106 4.86 5.57 -1.04
C THR A 106 5.72 4.55 -0.33
N PHE A 107 5.09 3.71 0.47
CA PHE A 107 5.74 2.61 1.19
C PHE A 107 5.14 1.27 0.78
N THR A 108 6.02 0.34 0.41
CA THR A 108 5.67 -1.03 0.07
C THR A 108 6.30 -1.98 1.08
N ALA A 109 5.50 -2.89 1.64
CA ALA A 109 5.98 -4.01 2.44
C ALA A 109 5.59 -5.32 1.78
N THR A 110 6.57 -6.19 1.52
CA THR A 110 6.37 -7.50 0.90
C THR A 110 6.91 -8.59 1.80
N TYR A 111 6.10 -9.62 2.06
CA TYR A 111 6.53 -10.80 2.79
C TYR A 111 7.31 -11.74 1.86
N ILE A 112 8.59 -11.97 2.13
CA ILE A 112 9.50 -12.68 1.21
C ILE A 112 9.89 -14.10 1.66
N GLY A 113 9.47 -14.52 2.86
CA GLY A 113 9.73 -15.87 3.36
C GLY A 113 10.02 -15.92 4.85
N ASP A 114 10.16 -17.12 5.37
CA ASP A 114 10.54 -17.34 6.77
C ASP A 114 12.06 -17.37 6.93
N GLY A 115 12.56 -16.76 8.00
CA GLY A 115 13.95 -16.82 8.40
C GLY A 115 14.31 -18.15 9.06
N PRO A 116 15.58 -18.35 9.46
CA PRO A 116 15.99 -19.57 10.14
C PRO A 116 15.17 -19.76 11.43
N LYS A 117 14.55 -20.94 11.57
CA LYS A 117 13.74 -21.29 12.74
C LYS A 117 14.65 -21.35 13.98
N PRO A 118 14.40 -20.55 15.03
CA PRO A 118 15.15 -20.64 16.27
C PRO A 118 14.81 -21.95 17.02
N GLN A 119 15.72 -22.39 17.89
CA GLN A 119 15.54 -23.59 18.73
C GLN A 119 14.27 -23.51 19.60
N LYS A 120 13.83 -22.30 19.97
CA LYS A 120 12.57 -22.03 20.66
C LYS A 120 11.84 -20.89 19.95
N GLY A 121 10.58 -21.13 19.57
CA GLY A 121 9.71 -20.15 18.92
C GLY A 121 9.40 -20.43 17.45
N PHE A 122 8.78 -19.44 16.82
CA PHE A 122 8.43 -19.47 15.40
C PHE A 122 9.55 -18.87 14.56
N ALA A 123 9.66 -19.32 13.30
CA ALA A 123 10.57 -18.69 12.35
C ALA A 123 10.15 -17.23 12.16
N PRO A 124 11.09 -16.27 12.21
CA PRO A 124 10.76 -14.87 12.02
C PRO A 124 10.42 -14.64 10.55
N LYS A 125 9.27 -14.02 10.27
CA LYS A 125 8.92 -13.58 8.92
C LYS A 125 9.93 -12.54 8.41
N LEU A 126 10.47 -12.76 7.21
CA LEU A 126 11.35 -11.85 6.49
C LEU A 126 10.54 -10.95 5.58
N PHE A 127 10.93 -9.68 5.51
CA PHE A 127 10.25 -8.67 4.71
C PHE A 127 11.23 -7.94 3.82
N LYS A 128 10.76 -7.54 2.64
CA LYS A 128 11.37 -6.53 1.80
C LYS A 128 10.54 -5.26 1.92
N TYR A 129 11.20 -4.11 2.06
CA TYR A 129 10.53 -2.82 2.03
C TYR A 129 11.06 -1.96 0.88
N GLU A 130 10.18 -1.15 0.32
CA GLU A 130 10.52 -0.16 -0.69
C GLU A 130 9.91 1.19 -0.28
N ILE A 131 10.67 2.27 -0.47
CA ILE A 131 10.25 3.62 -0.15
C ILE A 131 10.47 4.45 -1.41
N VAL A 132 9.39 5.04 -1.93
CA VAL A 132 9.46 6.05 -2.99
C VAL A 132 9.10 7.39 -2.36
N LYS A 133 10.02 8.35 -2.46
CA LYS A 133 9.83 9.67 -1.87
C LYS A 133 8.71 10.42 -2.58
N GLY A 134 7.76 10.90 -1.79
CA GLY A 134 6.67 11.75 -2.29
C GLY A 134 7.23 13.07 -2.84
N SER A 135 6.64 13.60 -3.90
CA SER A 135 6.96 14.97 -4.31
C SER A 135 6.23 15.96 -3.40
N PRO A 136 6.82 17.13 -3.07
CA PRO A 136 6.18 18.15 -2.24
C PRO A 136 4.83 18.65 -2.79
N VAL A 137 4.59 18.47 -4.09
CA VAL A 137 3.34 18.85 -4.77
C VAL A 137 2.18 17.91 -4.45
N ASP A 138 2.44 16.62 -4.24
CA ASP A 138 1.40 15.64 -3.86
C ASP A 138 0.90 15.88 -2.43
N ALA A 139 1.81 16.30 -1.52
CA ALA A 139 1.46 16.68 -0.16
C ALA A 139 0.63 17.98 -0.08
N LEU A 140 0.81 18.91 -1.02
CA LEU A 140 0.04 20.16 -1.08
C LEU A 140 -1.38 19.96 -1.67
N LEU A 141 -1.57 18.97 -2.54
CA LEU A 141 -2.89 18.59 -3.06
C LEU A 141 -3.68 17.68 -2.10
N GLY A 142 -3.03 17.05 -1.12
CA GLY A 142 -3.67 16.17 -0.12
C GLY A 142 -4.32 16.87 1.07
N GLY A 143 -4.12 18.19 1.22
CA GLY A 143 -4.66 18.98 2.33
C GLY A 143 -6.01 19.62 1.99
N GLY A 144 -7.08 18.84 2.06
CA GLY A 144 -8.44 19.36 1.91
C GLY A 144 -9.11 18.97 0.60
N ALA A 145 -9.28 17.68 0.39
CA ALA A 145 -10.42 17.20 -0.37
C ALA A 145 -11.20 16.29 0.55
N GLU A 146 -12.38 16.75 0.97
CA GLU A 146 -13.51 15.88 1.23
C GLU A 146 -13.83 15.19 -0.12
N ALA A 147 -12.99 14.21 -0.46
CA ALA A 147 -13.04 13.50 -1.71
C ALA A 147 -14.07 12.39 -1.52
N LYS A 148 -15.25 12.61 -2.09
CA LYS A 148 -16.18 11.53 -2.44
C LYS A 148 -15.36 10.35 -2.97
N ALA A 149 -15.54 9.22 -2.32
CA ALA A 149 -14.87 7.97 -2.61
C ALA A 149 -14.79 7.67 -4.12
N PRO A 150 -13.62 7.27 -4.62
CA PRO A 150 -13.53 6.28 -5.67
C PRO A 150 -13.09 4.96 -5.02
N ASP A 151 -14.07 4.11 -4.71
CA ASP A 151 -13.81 2.70 -4.49
C ASP A 151 -13.47 2.02 -5.83
N ALA A 152 -12.65 0.97 -5.70
CA ALA A 152 -12.31 -0.06 -6.67
C ALA A 152 -11.06 0.17 -7.55
N PHE A 153 -10.29 -0.92 -7.66
CA PHE A 153 -9.47 -1.38 -8.80
C PHE A 153 -9.78 -0.63 -10.10
N PRO A 154 -8.82 -0.39 -11.02
CA PRO A 154 -9.11 0.29 -12.28
C PRO A 154 -10.39 -0.28 -12.87
N ALA A 155 -11.46 0.53 -12.84
CA ALA A 155 -12.80 0.01 -13.00
C ALA A 155 -12.82 -0.73 -14.33
N ALA A 156 -13.14 -2.03 -14.30
CA ALA A 156 -13.30 -2.78 -15.53
C ALA A 156 -14.32 -2.01 -16.38
N LEU A 157 -13.89 -1.53 -17.55
CA LEU A 157 -14.73 -0.72 -18.44
C LEU A 157 -16.10 -1.43 -18.56
N ASN A 158 -17.17 -0.70 -18.30
CA ASN A 158 -18.52 -1.22 -18.51
C ASN A 158 -18.74 -1.46 -20.02
N ASP A 159 -19.80 -2.18 -20.39
CA ASP A 159 -19.98 -2.59 -21.78
C ASP A 159 -20.11 -1.39 -22.75
N ALA A 160 -20.66 -0.26 -22.29
CA ALA A 160 -20.73 0.97 -23.07
C ALA A 160 -19.34 1.62 -23.25
N GLN A 161 -18.55 1.69 -22.19
CA GLN A 161 -17.18 2.20 -22.20
C GLN A 161 -16.24 1.31 -23.04
N LYS A 162 -16.42 -0.02 -22.98
CA LYS A 162 -15.69 -0.98 -23.84
C LYS A 162 -16.04 -0.78 -25.32
N ALA A 163 -17.31 -0.62 -25.64
CA ALA A 163 -17.75 -0.41 -27.02
C ALA A 163 -17.22 0.91 -27.59
N GLN A 164 -17.22 1.98 -26.79
CA GLN A 164 -16.70 3.29 -27.17
C GLN A 164 -15.17 3.26 -27.31
N ALA A 165 -14.45 2.70 -26.33
CA ALA A 165 -13.00 2.54 -26.39
C ALA A 165 -12.57 1.66 -27.57
N ALA A 166 -13.28 0.57 -27.86
CA ALA A 166 -13.01 -0.30 -29.01
C ALA A 166 -13.10 0.44 -30.35
N GLN A 167 -14.10 1.31 -30.52
CA GLN A 167 -14.25 2.12 -31.73
C GLN A 167 -13.10 3.12 -31.88
N LEU A 168 -12.67 3.76 -30.79
CA LEU A 168 -11.56 4.71 -30.81
C LEU A 168 -10.20 4.02 -31.03
N ILE A 169 -10.01 2.82 -30.47
CA ILE A 169 -8.85 1.97 -30.76
C ILE A 169 -8.80 1.58 -32.24
N ALA A 170 -9.94 1.19 -32.83
CA ALA A 170 -10.03 0.86 -34.25
C ALA A 170 -9.74 2.05 -35.18
N LEU A 171 -9.96 3.28 -34.69
CA LEU A 171 -9.61 4.53 -35.37
C LEU A 171 -8.13 4.91 -35.19
N GLY A 172 -7.34 4.11 -34.47
CA GLY A 172 -5.90 4.30 -34.29
C GLY A 172 -5.51 5.36 -33.27
N LEU A 173 -6.43 5.74 -32.36
CA LEU A 173 -6.12 6.71 -31.32
C LEU A 173 -5.23 6.11 -30.22
N ASP A 174 -4.37 6.95 -29.67
CA ASP A 174 -3.56 6.60 -28.50
C ASP A 174 -4.39 6.54 -27.21
N ASP A 175 -3.93 5.72 -26.29
CA ASP A 175 -4.65 5.28 -25.09
C ASP A 175 -4.90 6.45 -24.12
N ALA A 176 -3.97 7.41 -24.10
CA ALA A 176 -4.11 8.63 -23.30
C ALA A 176 -5.20 9.54 -23.84
N LYS A 177 -5.32 9.68 -25.17
CA LYS A 177 -6.44 10.42 -25.79
C LYS A 177 -7.76 9.68 -25.71
N ILE A 178 -7.76 8.35 -25.66
CA ILE A 178 -8.99 7.58 -25.46
C ILE A 178 -9.49 7.77 -24.03
N ALA A 179 -8.59 7.79 -23.04
CA ALA A 179 -8.92 7.99 -21.63
C ALA A 179 -9.53 9.37 -21.35
N THR A 180 -9.23 10.39 -22.16
CA THR A 180 -9.85 11.72 -22.03
C THR A 180 -11.23 11.81 -22.68
N VAL A 181 -11.60 10.86 -23.55
CA VAL A 181 -12.87 10.83 -24.28
C VAL A 181 -13.86 9.87 -23.65
N VAL A 182 -13.38 8.77 -23.08
CA VAL A 182 -14.21 7.77 -22.40
C VAL A 182 -14.26 8.14 -20.92
N ASP A 183 -15.40 8.70 -20.49
CA ASP A 183 -15.61 9.17 -19.13
C ASP A 183 -15.38 8.06 -18.10
N GLY A 184 -14.52 8.32 -17.11
CA GLY A 184 -14.12 7.36 -16.08
C GLY A 184 -13.21 6.22 -16.55
N ALA A 185 -12.65 6.26 -17.77
CA ALA A 185 -11.70 5.25 -18.25
C ALA A 185 -10.25 5.59 -17.88
N ASP A 186 -9.55 4.63 -17.27
CA ASP A 186 -8.11 4.72 -17.01
C ASP A 186 -7.30 4.27 -18.25
N PRO A 187 -6.17 4.95 -18.61
CA PRO A 187 -5.31 4.53 -19.71
C PRO A 187 -4.84 3.07 -19.63
N VAL A 188 -4.64 2.53 -18.43
CA VAL A 188 -4.26 1.13 -18.20
C VAL A 188 -5.38 0.16 -18.60
N ALA A 189 -6.65 0.52 -18.34
CA ALA A 189 -7.80 -0.29 -18.73
C ALA A 189 -7.99 -0.33 -20.26
N ILE A 190 -7.71 0.79 -20.95
CA ILE A 190 -7.75 0.89 -22.41
C ILE A 190 -6.61 0.06 -23.04
N ALA A 191 -5.40 0.12 -22.47
CA ALA A 191 -4.28 -0.70 -22.92
C ALA A 191 -4.56 -2.20 -22.79
N GLN A 192 -5.20 -2.63 -21.69
CA GLN A 192 -5.63 -4.01 -21.51
C GLN A 192 -6.71 -4.44 -22.52
N LEU A 193 -7.69 -3.57 -22.81
CA LEU A 193 -8.71 -3.85 -23.83
C LEU A 193 -8.09 -4.00 -25.22
N ARG A 194 -7.10 -3.16 -25.57
CA ARG A 194 -6.36 -3.31 -26.84
C ARG A 194 -5.63 -4.65 -26.91
N LEU A 195 -4.99 -5.08 -25.83
CA LEU A 195 -4.29 -6.36 -25.76
C LEU A 195 -5.25 -7.55 -25.90
N GLN A 196 -6.44 -7.47 -25.27
CA GLN A 196 -7.49 -8.49 -25.38
C GLN A 196 -8.07 -8.56 -26.81
N GLN A 197 -8.28 -7.42 -27.47
CA GLN A 197 -8.76 -7.38 -28.86
C GLN A 197 -7.72 -7.93 -29.85
N ALA A 198 -6.43 -7.67 -29.61
CA ALA A 198 -5.34 -8.26 -30.38
C ALA A 198 -5.27 -9.79 -30.20
N ALA A 199 -5.55 -10.30 -28.99
CA ALA A 199 -5.59 -11.74 -28.72
C ALA A 199 -6.79 -12.45 -29.37
N VAL A 200 -7.96 -11.79 -29.46
CA VAL A 200 -9.16 -12.32 -30.13
C VAL A 200 -8.99 -12.33 -31.66
N GLY A 201 -8.19 -11.41 -32.22
CA GLY A 201 -7.84 -11.40 -33.66
C GLY A 201 -6.89 -12.52 -34.09
N ALA A 202 -6.13 -13.12 -33.17
CA ALA A 202 -5.15 -14.17 -33.47
C ALA A 202 -5.74 -15.59 -33.49
N GLY A 203 -7.01 -15.77 -33.10
CA GLY A 203 -7.65 -17.08 -32.99
C GLY A 203 -8.57 -17.49 -34.15
N LYS A 204 -8.69 -16.67 -35.21
CA LYS A 204 -9.52 -16.98 -36.39
C LYS A 204 -8.63 -17.21 -37.60
N GLY A 205 -8.02 -18.38 -37.65
CA GLY A 205 -7.08 -18.74 -38.70
C GLY A 205 -6.67 -20.20 -38.70
N PHE A 206 -7.62 -21.13 -38.53
CA PHE A 206 -7.64 -22.46 -39.15
C PHE A 206 -9.09 -22.91 -39.30
#